data_AF-A0A166DAQ5-F1
#
_entry.id   AF-A0A166DAQ5-F1
#
_cell.length_a   1.000
_cell.length_b   1.000
_cell.length_c   1.000
_cell.angle_alpha   90.00
_cell.angle_beta   90.00
_cell.angle_gamma   90.00
#
_symmetry.space_group_name_H-M   'P 1'
#
loop_
_entity.id
_entity.type
_entity.pdbx_description
1 polymer ?
#
loop_
_entity_poly.entity_id
_entity_poly.type
_entity_poly.pdbx_seq_one_letter_code
_entity_poly.pdbx_strand_id
1 'polypeptide(L)'
;MVSKWEHLPLAPELLRSIAKFGVGPPNKVQQRALPFLLRGSDIIAQAPPTQERIAAYVIPAIHVALTYMNARPALRGPIVIMISTTVDQATQAQRMIRDLGGPIGVRSALGVGSTNGNNQIVQETRLLQQNMPHILCGTPQKLHGLFTTPGGLAASEVRFLVLDEVDQLIARNLHEYVFNIVKLLPPPRSRPLGPTSGSPAPSTSSKGSSFNGLDSNGSPALGPSFPGPIRRFSTAPSPGPIEQPNPDIVERQTALFSNTVPQDVLNLANAIQLREPIRVLVRRDGNVTHADTTQSSRGLRQFYLYLAFTAGGRAETLPGTPGGGHGIIGSGRGATNAETAQAREWKLDALADLFEDIEVSQAIVHVGGLNALDSVVYKLASKGLEAVPLHGDMNAGTKLAALNKFRNSTSGMMRQPVAKVLVVYDVQVKAPDVFQVPLVINYDLPKAVEEYAHRVAPAVSSSYARAGVVINFVTATGGDVEMLRSIECFYKIKCPEVPMSLRDVL
;
A
#
# COMPACT_ATOMS: atom_id res chain seq x y z
N MET A 1 -13.50 -13.85 -6.91
CA MET A 1 -12.57 -12.71 -6.69
C MET A 1 -12.64 -11.81 -7.91
N VAL A 2 -12.59 -10.49 -7.71
CA VAL A 2 -12.59 -9.51 -8.82
C VAL A 2 -11.20 -9.52 -9.45
N SER A 3 -11.00 -10.17 -10.59
CA SER A 3 -9.71 -10.20 -11.28
C SER A 3 -9.59 -9.15 -12.40
N LYS A 4 -10.71 -8.61 -12.86
CA LYS A 4 -10.79 -7.62 -13.94
C LYS A 4 -11.70 -6.46 -13.53
N TRP A 5 -11.43 -5.28 -14.06
CA TRP A 5 -12.26 -4.07 -13.85
C TRP A 5 -13.70 -4.26 -14.34
N GLU A 6 -13.90 -5.04 -15.39
CA GLU A 6 -15.21 -5.36 -15.98
C GLU A 6 -16.15 -6.12 -15.03
N HIS A 7 -15.62 -6.79 -14.00
CA HIS A 7 -16.44 -7.49 -13.01
C HIS A 7 -17.06 -6.53 -11.98
N LEU A 8 -16.66 -5.26 -11.98
CA LEU A 8 -17.19 -4.24 -11.08
C LEU A 8 -18.30 -3.45 -11.78
N PRO A 9 -19.35 -3.02 -11.05
CA PRO A 9 -20.45 -2.22 -11.60
C PRO A 9 -20.02 -0.76 -11.83
N LEU A 10 -18.98 -0.54 -12.62
CA LEU A 10 -18.45 0.78 -12.96
C LEU A 10 -19.18 1.36 -14.17
N ALA A 11 -19.20 2.69 -14.25
CA ALA A 11 -19.74 3.39 -15.41
C ALA A 11 -18.94 3.02 -16.67
N PRO A 12 -19.58 2.78 -17.84
CA PRO A 12 -18.87 2.36 -19.06
C PRO A 12 -17.77 3.32 -19.50
N GLU A 13 -17.99 4.63 -19.34
CA GLU A 13 -17.01 5.68 -19.67
C GLU A 13 -15.79 5.61 -18.74
N LEU A 14 -16.01 5.34 -17.46
CA LEU A 14 -14.94 5.19 -16.49
C LEU A 14 -14.11 3.92 -16.76
N LEU A 15 -14.75 2.80 -17.10
CA LEU A 15 -14.04 1.57 -17.51
C LEU A 15 -13.13 1.83 -18.72
N ARG A 16 -13.63 2.54 -19.73
CA ARG A 16 -12.83 2.93 -20.90
C ARG A 16 -11.67 3.83 -20.52
N SER A 17 -11.88 4.79 -19.62
CA SER A 17 -10.83 5.69 -19.14
C SER A 17 -9.74 4.95 -18.37
N ILE A 18 -10.12 4.02 -17.47
CA ILE A 18 -9.19 3.15 -16.73
C ILE A 18 -8.33 2.32 -17.68
N ALA A 19 -8.94 1.73 -18.71
CA ALA A 19 -8.22 0.94 -19.72
C ALA A 19 -7.25 1.81 -20.54
N LYS A 20 -7.68 3.01 -20.96
CA LYS A 20 -6.84 3.95 -21.73
C LYS A 20 -5.66 4.49 -20.92
N PHE A 21 -5.87 4.77 -19.63
CA PHE A 21 -4.80 5.20 -18.73
C PHE A 21 -3.80 4.08 -18.45
N GLY A 22 -4.19 2.81 -18.64
CA GLY A 22 -3.32 1.67 -18.41
C GLY A 22 -3.22 1.27 -16.94
N VAL A 23 -4.29 1.47 -16.16
CA VAL A 23 -4.34 0.91 -14.80
C VAL A 23 -4.32 -0.62 -14.92
N GLY A 24 -3.32 -1.26 -14.29
CA GLY A 24 -3.22 -2.72 -14.24
C GLY A 24 -4.46 -3.37 -13.59
N PRO A 25 -4.54 -4.71 -13.55
CA PRO A 25 -5.66 -5.41 -12.94
C PRO A 25 -5.87 -4.99 -11.46
N PRO A 26 -7.11 -5.02 -10.95
CA PRO A 26 -7.40 -4.60 -9.58
C PRO A 26 -6.50 -5.31 -8.55
N ASN A 27 -5.84 -4.56 -7.68
CA ASN A 27 -4.97 -5.13 -6.64
C ASN A 27 -5.76 -5.60 -5.40
N LYS A 28 -5.12 -6.25 -4.42
CA LYS A 28 -5.80 -6.82 -3.24
C LYS A 28 -6.69 -5.82 -2.49
N VAL A 29 -6.26 -4.57 -2.29
CA VAL A 29 -7.11 -3.55 -1.63
C VAL A 29 -8.29 -3.18 -2.50
N GLN A 30 -8.10 -3.03 -3.81
CA GLN A 30 -9.17 -2.69 -4.74
C GLN A 30 -10.19 -3.83 -4.89
N GLN A 31 -9.72 -5.07 -5.03
CA GLN A 31 -10.56 -6.27 -5.12
C GLN A 31 -11.47 -6.43 -3.90
N ARG A 32 -10.97 -6.07 -2.71
CA ARG A 32 -11.73 -6.16 -1.46
C ARG A 32 -12.60 -4.93 -1.22
N ALA A 33 -12.14 -3.73 -1.52
CA ALA A 33 -12.85 -2.48 -1.19
C ALA A 33 -13.90 -2.10 -2.24
N LEU A 34 -13.57 -2.15 -3.53
CA LEU A 34 -14.44 -1.60 -4.59
C LEU A 34 -15.83 -2.25 -4.66
N PRO A 35 -16.01 -3.58 -4.50
CA PRO A 35 -17.34 -4.17 -4.52
C PRO A 35 -18.30 -3.62 -3.45
N PHE A 36 -17.77 -3.15 -2.32
CA PHE A 36 -18.57 -2.54 -1.26
C PHE A 36 -18.74 -1.04 -1.49
N LEU A 37 -17.67 -0.35 -1.89
CA LEU A 37 -17.71 1.08 -2.19
C LEU A 37 -18.70 1.41 -3.31
N LEU A 38 -18.69 0.64 -4.40
CA LEU A 38 -19.58 0.86 -5.54
C LEU A 38 -21.04 0.51 -5.23
N ARG A 39 -21.30 -0.33 -4.22
CA ARG A 39 -22.65 -0.56 -3.68
C ARG A 39 -23.08 0.48 -2.65
N GLY A 40 -22.19 1.42 -2.33
CA GLY A 40 -22.51 2.51 -1.42
C GLY A 40 -22.40 2.14 0.06
N SER A 41 -21.64 1.11 0.41
CA SER A 41 -21.36 0.74 1.82
C SER A 41 -20.25 1.60 2.40
N ASP A 42 -20.36 1.93 3.69
CA ASP A 42 -19.26 2.53 4.45
C ASP A 42 -18.16 1.49 4.69
N ILE A 43 -16.90 1.91 4.64
CA ILE A 43 -15.76 1.01 4.86
C ILE A 43 -14.71 1.60 5.79
N ILE A 44 -14.01 0.70 6.48
CA ILE A 44 -12.72 0.96 7.12
C ILE A 44 -11.71 0.02 6.50
N ALA A 45 -10.79 0.55 5.70
CA ALA A 45 -9.77 -0.19 5.00
C ALA A 45 -8.40 -0.01 5.66
N GLN A 46 -7.81 -1.10 6.13
CA GLN A 46 -6.42 -1.14 6.55
C GLN A 46 -5.55 -1.49 5.34
N ALA A 47 -4.75 -0.53 4.86
CA ALA A 47 -3.90 -0.70 3.69
C ALA A 47 -2.68 0.26 3.71
N PRO A 48 -1.51 -0.20 3.22
CA PRO A 48 -0.29 0.62 3.17
C PRO A 48 -0.43 1.84 2.25
N PRO A 49 0.40 2.89 2.46
CA PRO A 49 0.33 4.14 1.70
C PRO A 49 0.95 4.03 0.32
N THR A 50 0.25 3.33 -0.56
CA THR A 50 0.68 3.09 -1.93
C THR A 50 -0.24 3.79 -2.93
N GLN A 51 0.26 4.02 -4.15
CA GLN A 51 -0.53 4.62 -5.23
C GLN A 51 -1.78 3.80 -5.55
N GLU A 52 -1.74 2.48 -5.36
CA GLU A 52 -2.89 1.62 -5.59
C GLU A 52 -3.97 1.77 -4.51
N ARG A 53 -3.60 2.16 -3.27
CA ARG A 53 -4.58 2.59 -2.25
C ARG A 53 -5.29 3.85 -2.72
N ILE A 54 -4.56 4.79 -3.31
CA ILE A 54 -5.13 6.01 -3.90
C ILE A 54 -6.18 5.66 -4.96
N ALA A 55 -5.84 4.77 -5.89
CA ALA A 55 -6.79 4.29 -6.89
C ALA A 55 -8.02 3.58 -6.27
N ALA A 56 -7.87 2.94 -5.11
CA ALA A 56 -8.97 2.23 -4.44
C ALA A 56 -10.10 3.16 -3.97
N TYR A 57 -9.80 4.44 -3.69
CA TYR A 57 -10.81 5.43 -3.36
C TYR A 57 -11.08 6.46 -4.48
N VAL A 58 -10.12 6.72 -5.36
CA VAL A 58 -10.32 7.64 -6.50
C VAL A 58 -11.31 7.07 -7.52
N ILE A 59 -11.22 5.78 -7.84
CA ILE A 59 -12.12 5.15 -8.82
C ILE A 59 -13.59 5.24 -8.37
N PRO A 60 -13.97 4.82 -7.15
CA PRO A 60 -15.34 5.00 -6.69
C PRO A 60 -15.74 6.47 -6.54
N ALA A 61 -14.81 7.38 -6.21
CA ALA A 61 -15.08 8.82 -6.18
C ALA A 61 -15.49 9.37 -7.57
N ILE A 62 -14.75 9.00 -8.62
CA ILE A 62 -15.08 9.37 -10.00
C ILE A 62 -16.42 8.74 -10.40
N HIS A 63 -16.65 7.47 -10.05
CA HIS A 63 -17.92 6.80 -10.33
C HIS A 63 -19.11 7.54 -9.73
N VAL A 64 -19.05 7.88 -8.43
CA VAL A 64 -20.11 8.64 -7.75
C VAL A 64 -20.27 10.03 -8.40
N ALA A 65 -19.19 10.71 -8.74
CA ALA A 65 -19.27 12.00 -9.42
C ALA A 65 -20.00 11.90 -10.76
N LEU A 66 -19.68 10.91 -11.60
CA LEU A 66 -20.35 10.66 -12.89
C LEU A 66 -21.84 10.37 -12.73
N THR A 67 -22.21 9.53 -11.76
CA THR A 67 -23.60 9.14 -11.53
C THR A 67 -24.48 10.34 -11.18
N TYR A 68 -23.94 11.32 -10.46
CA TYR A 68 -24.72 12.45 -9.93
C TYR A 68 -24.43 13.80 -10.59
N MET A 69 -23.47 13.92 -11.52
CA MET A 69 -23.13 15.21 -12.14
C MET A 69 -24.22 15.72 -13.10
N ASN A 70 -24.95 14.83 -13.78
CA ASN A 70 -25.98 15.21 -14.77
C ASN A 70 -27.37 15.45 -14.17
N ALA A 71 -27.58 15.04 -12.91
CA ALA A 71 -28.89 15.10 -12.26
C ALA A 71 -29.19 16.46 -11.60
N ARG A 72 -28.44 17.53 -11.91
CA ARG A 72 -28.41 18.76 -11.08
C ARG A 72 -28.65 20.07 -11.84
N PRO A 73 -29.42 21.00 -11.25
CA PRO A 73 -29.31 22.43 -11.56
C PRO A 73 -27.92 22.96 -11.20
N ALA A 74 -27.44 23.94 -11.96
CA ALA A 74 -26.12 24.53 -11.77
C ALA A 74 -25.94 25.10 -10.35
N LEU A 75 -24.79 24.80 -9.73
CA LEU A 75 -24.22 25.47 -8.54
C LEU A 75 -24.63 24.97 -7.12
N ARG A 76 -24.63 23.66 -6.86
CA ARG A 76 -24.65 23.13 -5.47
C ARG A 76 -23.47 22.21 -5.16
N GLY A 77 -22.36 22.80 -4.72
CA GLY A 77 -21.26 22.16 -3.99
C GLY A 77 -20.52 20.99 -4.67
N PRO A 78 -19.42 20.50 -4.07
CA PRO A 78 -18.80 19.25 -4.49
C PRO A 78 -19.69 18.04 -4.16
N ILE A 79 -19.57 16.97 -4.97
CA ILE A 79 -20.25 15.69 -4.79
C ILE A 79 -19.43 14.77 -3.89
N VAL A 80 -18.11 14.86 -4.02
CA VAL A 80 -17.16 14.03 -3.28
C VAL A 80 -16.14 14.93 -2.60
N ILE A 81 -15.86 14.64 -1.34
CA ILE A 81 -14.77 15.26 -0.58
C ILE A 81 -13.75 14.20 -0.21
N MET A 82 -12.48 14.52 -0.41
CA MET A 82 -11.36 13.65 -0.10
C MET A 82 -10.37 14.39 0.79
N ILE A 83 -10.23 13.93 2.03
CA ILE A 83 -9.32 14.51 3.01
C ILE A 83 -8.09 13.61 3.10
N SER A 84 -6.94 14.14 2.69
CA SER A 84 -5.65 13.45 2.79
C SER A 84 -4.77 14.16 3.81
N THR A 85 -4.01 13.41 4.62
CA THR A 85 -3.18 13.99 5.67
C THR A 85 -2.07 14.90 5.12
N THR A 86 -1.47 14.52 3.99
CA THR A 86 -0.36 15.26 3.39
C THR A 86 -0.74 15.93 2.08
N VAL A 87 -0.03 17.02 1.75
CA VAL A 87 -0.19 17.73 0.47
C VAL A 87 0.18 16.84 -0.70
N ASP A 88 1.22 16.02 -0.56
CA ASP A 88 1.68 15.10 -1.61
C ASP A 88 0.59 14.09 -1.97
N GLN A 89 -0.07 13.49 -0.98
CA GLN A 89 -1.16 12.54 -1.20
C GLN A 89 -2.40 13.19 -1.82
N ALA A 90 -2.78 14.38 -1.33
CA ALA A 90 -3.88 15.14 -1.91
C ALA A 90 -3.60 15.45 -3.40
N THR A 91 -2.36 15.83 -3.72
CA THR A 91 -1.91 16.12 -5.09
C THR A 91 -1.91 14.87 -5.97
N GLN A 92 -1.43 13.74 -5.45
CA GLN A 92 -1.46 12.46 -6.18
C GLN A 92 -2.90 12.00 -6.47
N ALA A 93 -3.79 12.11 -5.49
CA ALA A 93 -5.21 11.82 -5.67
C ALA A 93 -5.84 12.74 -6.73
N GLN A 94 -5.60 14.06 -6.63
CA GLN A 94 -6.13 15.04 -7.59
C GLN A 94 -5.65 14.79 -9.03
N ARG A 95 -4.36 14.48 -9.19
CA ARG A 95 -3.77 14.15 -10.48
C ARG A 95 -4.44 12.90 -11.08
N MET A 96 -4.61 11.85 -10.28
CA MET A 96 -5.29 10.64 -10.72
C MET A 96 -6.76 10.91 -11.10
N ILE A 97 -7.47 11.77 -10.35
CA ILE A 97 -8.83 12.20 -10.70
C ILE A 97 -8.83 12.95 -12.03
N ARG A 98 -7.87 13.85 -12.26
CA ARG A 98 -7.79 14.60 -13.51
C ARG A 98 -7.49 13.70 -14.71
N ASP A 99 -6.58 12.74 -14.53
CA ASP A 99 -6.14 11.86 -15.61
C ASP A 99 -7.21 10.80 -15.97
N LEU A 100 -7.93 10.26 -14.98
CA LEU A 100 -9.01 9.28 -15.19
C LEU A 100 -10.38 9.91 -15.42
N GLY A 101 -10.73 10.95 -14.66
CA GLY A 101 -12.03 11.60 -14.66
C GLY A 101 -12.16 12.78 -15.63
N GLY A 102 -11.06 13.49 -15.91
CA GLY A 102 -11.06 14.65 -16.81
C GLY A 102 -11.56 14.32 -18.23
N PRO A 103 -11.08 13.24 -18.88
CA PRO A 103 -11.54 12.83 -20.22
C PRO A 103 -13.03 12.49 -20.31
N ILE A 104 -13.69 12.27 -19.17
CA ILE A 104 -15.11 11.90 -19.06
C ILE A 104 -15.92 13.00 -18.33
N GLY A 105 -15.39 14.22 -18.30
CA GLY A 105 -16.11 15.41 -17.83
C GLY A 105 -16.08 15.66 -16.32
N VAL A 106 -15.38 14.83 -15.54
CA VAL A 106 -15.27 15.02 -14.08
C VAL A 106 -14.24 16.11 -13.76
N ARG A 107 -14.70 17.20 -13.13
CA ARG A 107 -13.87 18.30 -12.66
C ARG A 107 -13.42 18.06 -11.22
N SER A 108 -12.15 18.35 -10.93
CA SER A 108 -11.61 18.29 -9.58
C SER A 108 -10.82 19.55 -9.22
N ALA A 109 -10.74 19.84 -7.93
CA ALA A 109 -9.92 20.92 -7.39
C ALA A 109 -9.11 20.46 -6.17
N LEU A 110 -7.98 21.13 -5.92
CA LEU A 110 -7.06 20.83 -4.83
C LEU A 110 -7.07 21.95 -3.80
N GLY A 111 -7.51 21.66 -2.58
CA GLY A 111 -7.43 22.57 -1.43
C GLY A 111 -6.20 22.27 -0.58
N VAL A 112 -5.06 22.86 -0.92
CA VAL A 112 -3.80 22.73 -0.16
C VAL A 112 -3.18 24.09 0.15
N GLY A 113 -2.20 24.13 1.05
CA GLY A 113 -1.49 25.35 1.44
C GLY A 113 -2.02 26.00 2.71
N SER A 114 -1.38 27.11 3.09
CA SER A 114 -1.67 27.81 4.34
C SER A 114 -3.04 28.51 4.32
N THR A 115 -3.63 28.63 5.51
CA THR A 115 -4.83 29.44 5.77
C THR A 115 -4.47 30.82 6.34
N ASN A 116 -3.18 31.20 6.37
CA ASN A 116 -2.69 32.47 6.92
C ASN A 116 -2.99 33.66 6.00
N GLY A 117 -4.27 34.00 5.90
CA GLY A 117 -4.76 35.13 5.12
C GLY A 117 -6.22 34.94 4.74
N ASN A 118 -7.14 35.50 5.52
CA ASN A 118 -8.59 35.42 5.26
C ASN A 118 -8.94 35.87 3.83
N ASN A 119 -8.22 36.83 3.27
CA ASN A 119 -8.45 37.31 1.90
C ASN A 119 -8.10 36.27 0.84
N GLN A 120 -7.06 35.44 1.06
CA GLN A 120 -6.64 34.42 0.10
C GLN A 120 -7.67 33.28 0.01
N ILE A 121 -8.19 32.83 1.16
CA ILE A 121 -9.18 31.74 1.18
C ILE A 121 -10.54 32.18 0.63
N VAL A 122 -10.93 33.44 0.84
CA VAL A 122 -12.13 34.02 0.23
C VAL A 122 -11.99 34.10 -1.29
N GLN A 123 -10.83 34.52 -1.80
CA GLN A 123 -10.57 34.57 -3.23
C GLN A 123 -10.61 33.18 -3.87
N GLU A 124 -9.97 32.19 -3.24
CA GLU A 124 -9.96 30.80 -3.71
C GLU A 124 -11.38 30.20 -3.69
N THR A 125 -12.14 30.44 -2.62
CA THR A 125 -13.55 30.02 -2.54
C THR A 125 -14.38 30.60 -3.68
N ARG A 126 -14.19 31.88 -4.02
CA ARG A 126 -14.88 32.53 -5.14
C ARG A 126 -14.51 31.88 -6.49
N LEU A 127 -13.24 31.55 -6.70
CA LEU A 127 -12.80 30.84 -7.91
C LEU A 127 -13.44 29.45 -8.01
N LEU A 128 -13.50 28.72 -6.89
CA LEU A 128 -14.18 27.42 -6.82
C LEU A 128 -15.69 27.54 -7.04
N GLN A 129 -16.33 28.61 -6.60
CA GLN A 129 -17.76 28.85 -6.86
C GLN A 129 -18.05 29.15 -8.33
N GLN A 130 -17.17 29.89 -9.01
CA GLN A 130 -17.30 30.17 -10.45
C GLN A 130 -17.17 28.89 -11.30
N ASN A 131 -16.28 27.98 -10.90
CA ASN A 131 -16.10 26.70 -11.56
C ASN A 131 -16.16 25.54 -10.56
N MET A 132 -17.40 25.22 -10.13
CA MET A 132 -17.64 24.22 -9.09
C MET A 132 -17.04 22.86 -9.49
N PRO A 133 -16.07 22.33 -8.71
CA PRO A 133 -15.54 20.99 -8.93
C PRO A 133 -16.56 19.93 -8.50
N HIS A 134 -16.58 18.79 -9.19
CA HIS A 134 -17.37 17.65 -8.74
C HIS A 134 -16.69 16.93 -7.56
N ILE A 135 -15.36 16.91 -7.55
CA ILE A 135 -14.55 16.28 -6.51
C ILE A 135 -13.57 17.30 -5.93
N LEU A 136 -13.65 17.53 -4.62
CA LEU A 136 -12.72 18.39 -3.90
C LEU A 136 -11.81 17.53 -3.02
N CYS A 137 -10.51 17.58 -3.30
CA CYS A 137 -9.49 16.89 -2.51
C CYS A 137 -8.54 17.89 -1.85
N GLY A 138 -8.01 17.57 -0.67
CA GLY A 138 -7.16 18.51 0.03
C GLY A 138 -6.75 18.08 1.42
N THR A 139 -6.06 18.98 2.10
CA THR A 139 -5.63 18.79 3.50
C THR A 139 -6.73 19.25 4.47
N PRO A 140 -6.82 18.67 5.68
CA PRO A 140 -7.93 18.94 6.62
C PRO A 140 -8.10 20.43 6.93
N GLN A 141 -7.01 21.13 7.23
CA GLN A 141 -7.03 22.56 7.59
C GLN A 141 -7.56 23.44 6.47
N LYS A 142 -7.03 23.23 5.25
CA LYS A 142 -7.40 24.04 4.09
C LYS A 142 -8.84 23.80 3.66
N LEU A 143 -9.27 22.53 3.61
CA LEU A 143 -10.66 22.18 3.32
C LEU A 143 -11.60 22.74 4.37
N HIS A 144 -11.28 22.62 5.66
CA HIS A 144 -12.08 23.21 6.73
C HIS A 144 -12.28 24.71 6.52
N GLY A 145 -11.21 25.43 6.18
CA GLY A 145 -11.30 26.85 5.86
C GLY A 145 -12.22 27.14 4.66
N LEU A 146 -12.14 26.36 3.58
CA LEU A 146 -12.99 26.56 2.39
C LEU A 146 -14.50 26.36 2.67
N PHE A 147 -14.84 25.50 3.63
CA PHE A 147 -16.24 25.27 4.03
C PHE A 147 -16.74 26.24 5.11
N THR A 148 -15.86 26.72 6.00
CA THR A 148 -16.26 27.52 7.17
C THR A 148 -16.08 29.04 7.00
N THR A 149 -15.31 29.48 6.01
CA THR A 149 -15.17 30.91 5.69
C THR A 149 -16.54 31.52 5.35
N PRO A 150 -16.82 32.80 5.67
CA PRO A 150 -18.04 33.47 5.23
C PRO A 150 -18.24 33.37 3.71
N GLY A 151 -19.40 32.85 3.28
CA GLY A 151 -19.65 32.55 1.87
C GLY A 151 -18.87 31.33 1.36
N GLY A 152 -18.51 30.40 2.24
CA GLY A 152 -17.83 29.14 1.96
C GLY A 152 -18.57 28.24 0.98
N LEU A 153 -17.92 27.13 0.62
CA LEU A 153 -18.54 26.14 -0.25
C LEU A 153 -19.73 25.45 0.44
N ALA A 154 -20.83 25.25 -0.28
CA ALA A 154 -21.93 24.44 0.22
C ALA A 154 -21.54 22.96 0.22
N ALA A 155 -21.78 22.26 1.33
CA ALA A 155 -21.49 20.82 1.45
C ALA A 155 -22.75 19.93 1.42
N SER A 156 -23.94 20.52 1.17
CA SER A 156 -25.24 19.85 1.21
C SER A 156 -25.41 18.69 0.21
N GLU A 157 -24.55 18.62 -0.80
CA GLU A 157 -24.64 17.64 -1.89
C GLU A 157 -23.55 16.56 -1.83
N VAL A 158 -22.75 16.56 -0.77
CA VAL A 158 -21.65 15.60 -0.61
C VAL A 158 -22.24 14.22 -0.34
N ARG A 159 -22.06 13.32 -1.32
CA ARG A 159 -22.54 11.93 -1.28
C ARG A 159 -21.45 10.95 -0.90
N PHE A 160 -20.19 11.32 -1.05
CA PHE A 160 -19.06 10.46 -0.71
C PHE A 160 -17.95 11.25 -0.01
N LEU A 161 -17.56 10.79 1.18
CA LEU A 161 -16.45 11.32 1.96
C LEU A 161 -15.35 10.26 2.02
N VAL A 162 -14.12 10.64 1.67
CA VAL A 162 -12.94 9.80 1.84
C VAL A 162 -12.00 10.43 2.86
N LEU A 163 -11.55 9.64 3.82
CA LEU A 163 -10.48 10.01 4.76
C LEU A 163 -9.27 9.10 4.49
N ASP A 164 -8.14 9.67 4.07
CA ASP A 164 -6.90 8.96 3.78
C ASP A 164 -5.83 9.21 4.85
N GLU A 165 -5.11 8.16 5.22
CA GLU A 165 -4.15 8.12 6.33
C GLU A 165 -4.70 8.57 7.67
N VAL A 166 -5.79 7.95 8.10
CA VAL A 166 -6.47 8.39 9.32
C VAL A 166 -5.64 8.22 10.58
N ASP A 167 -4.79 7.20 10.67
CA ASP A 167 -3.80 7.08 11.73
C ASP A 167 -2.86 8.30 11.79
N GLN A 168 -2.40 8.80 10.65
CA GLN A 168 -1.58 10.02 10.57
C GLN A 168 -2.39 11.29 10.84
N LEU A 169 -3.67 11.36 10.45
CA LEU A 169 -4.57 12.48 10.82
C LEU A 169 -4.68 12.61 12.33
N ILE A 170 -4.83 11.48 13.03
CA ILE A 170 -4.94 11.46 14.49
C ILE A 170 -3.60 11.80 15.12
N ALA A 171 -2.50 11.18 14.67
CA ALA A 171 -1.16 11.43 15.20
C ALA A 171 -0.72 12.91 15.07
N ARG A 172 -1.21 13.61 14.04
CA ARG A 172 -0.95 15.05 13.81
C ARG A 172 -2.00 15.98 14.42
N ASN A 173 -2.96 15.46 15.19
CA ASN A 173 -4.07 16.24 15.77
C ASN A 173 -4.90 17.02 14.74
N LEU A 174 -5.05 16.48 13.53
CA LEU A 174 -5.83 17.10 12.45
C LEU A 174 -7.29 16.64 12.38
N HIS A 175 -7.67 15.67 13.23
CA HIS A 175 -9.01 15.07 13.25
C HIS A 175 -10.11 16.07 13.68
N GLU A 176 -9.78 17.09 14.47
CA GLU A 176 -10.73 18.16 14.84
C GLU A 176 -11.28 18.92 13.63
N TYR A 177 -10.42 19.20 12.64
CA TYR A 177 -10.86 19.81 11.38
C TYR A 177 -11.82 18.90 10.62
N VAL A 178 -11.58 17.58 10.64
CA VAL A 178 -12.47 16.58 10.02
C VAL A 178 -13.83 16.60 10.72
N PHE A 179 -13.89 16.63 12.05
CA PHE A 179 -15.15 16.71 12.78
C PHE A 179 -15.96 17.95 12.40
N ASN A 180 -15.31 19.10 12.30
CA ASN A 180 -15.99 20.33 11.92
C ASN A 180 -16.49 20.32 10.48
N ILE A 181 -15.75 19.71 9.55
CA ILE A 181 -16.23 19.50 8.17
C ILE A 181 -17.44 18.55 8.17
N VAL A 182 -17.35 17.41 8.87
CA VAL A 182 -18.42 16.39 8.91
C VAL A 182 -19.74 16.93 9.42
N LYS A 183 -19.73 17.88 10.38
CA LYS A 183 -20.93 18.57 10.87
C LYS A 183 -21.69 19.35 9.78
N LEU A 184 -21.00 19.75 8.71
CA LEU A 184 -21.58 20.47 7.57
C LEU A 184 -22.11 19.52 6.48
N LEU A 185 -21.78 18.23 6.56
CA LEU A 185 -22.12 17.24 5.54
C LEU A 185 -23.50 16.61 5.78
N PRO A 186 -24.16 16.09 4.73
CA PRO A 186 -25.45 15.40 4.86
C PRO A 186 -25.32 14.14 5.73
N PRO A 187 -26.38 13.67 6.40
CA PRO A 187 -26.29 12.58 7.38
C PRO A 187 -25.77 11.27 6.76
N PRO A 188 -25.16 10.37 7.58
CA PRO A 188 -24.77 9.04 7.12
C PRO A 188 -25.96 8.25 6.59
N ARG A 189 -25.72 7.45 5.54
CA ARG A 189 -26.73 6.58 4.93
C ARG A 189 -27.38 5.64 5.94
N SER A 190 -28.71 5.54 5.87
CA SER A 190 -29.54 4.74 6.78
C SER A 190 -29.62 3.25 6.44
N ARG A 191 -29.32 2.83 5.19
CA ARG A 191 -29.40 1.42 4.74
C ARG A 191 -28.37 1.05 3.64
N PRO A 192 -27.75 -0.16 3.68
CA PRO A 192 -27.01 -0.71 2.54
C PRO A 192 -27.96 -1.05 1.38
N LEU A 193 -27.67 -0.59 0.17
CA LEU A 193 -28.39 -1.05 -1.02
C LEU A 193 -28.13 -2.56 -1.20
N GLY A 194 -29.18 -3.36 -1.03
CA GLY A 194 -29.15 -4.78 -1.39
C GLY A 194 -28.84 -4.96 -2.88
N PRO A 195 -28.35 -6.13 -3.31
CA PRO A 195 -28.00 -6.36 -4.71
C PRO A 195 -29.26 -6.20 -5.59
N THR A 196 -29.29 -5.16 -6.40
CA THR A 196 -30.29 -4.99 -7.46
C THR A 196 -29.96 -5.96 -8.58
N SER A 197 -30.57 -7.14 -8.58
CA SER A 197 -30.69 -7.96 -9.79
C SER A 197 -31.69 -7.25 -10.72
N GLY A 198 -31.19 -6.78 -11.86
CA GLY A 198 -32.05 -6.26 -12.93
C GLY A 198 -32.83 -7.38 -13.63
N SER A 199 -34.09 -7.04 -13.93
CA SER A 199 -34.98 -7.53 -15.00
C SER A 199 -35.86 -8.76 -14.76
N PRO A 200 -37.04 -8.88 -15.42
CA PRO A 200 -37.83 -7.89 -16.17
C PRO A 200 -39.27 -7.72 -15.61
N ALA A 201 -40.02 -6.81 -16.21
CA ALA A 201 -41.44 -6.55 -15.94
C ALA A 201 -42.31 -7.82 -15.83
N PRO A 202 -43.30 -7.88 -14.91
CA PRO A 202 -44.44 -8.76 -15.09
C PRO A 202 -45.46 -8.03 -15.96
N SER A 203 -45.74 -8.63 -17.10
CA SER A 203 -46.88 -8.39 -17.96
C SER A 203 -48.19 -8.38 -17.15
N THR A 204 -49.06 -7.47 -17.55
CA THR A 204 -50.49 -7.45 -17.23
C THR A 204 -51.10 -8.82 -17.52
N SER A 205 -51.48 -9.56 -16.47
CA SER A 205 -52.41 -10.68 -16.57
C SER A 205 -53.60 -10.39 -15.67
N SER A 206 -54.70 -10.07 -16.33
CA SER A 206 -56.05 -9.97 -15.79
C SER A 206 -56.42 -11.26 -15.07
N LYS A 207 -56.55 -11.21 -13.74
CA LYS A 207 -57.26 -12.25 -13.00
C LYS A 207 -58.75 -12.05 -13.18
N GLY A 208 -59.37 -13.10 -13.70
CA GLY A 208 -60.79 -13.22 -13.97
C GLY A 208 -61.66 -13.02 -12.73
N SER A 209 -62.81 -12.43 -13.01
CA SER A 209 -64.05 -12.45 -12.26
C SER A 209 -64.47 -13.85 -11.84
N SER A 210 -64.87 -14.02 -10.57
CA SER A 210 -65.87 -14.99 -10.11
C SER A 210 -66.37 -14.64 -8.69
N PHE A 211 -67.46 -13.86 -8.68
CA PHE A 211 -68.75 -14.04 -7.98
C PHE A 211 -68.91 -14.68 -6.57
N ASN A 212 -69.84 -14.06 -5.83
CA ASN A 212 -70.55 -14.41 -4.57
C ASN A 212 -69.78 -14.34 -3.23
N GLY A 213 -70.33 -13.77 -2.14
CA GLY A 213 -71.67 -13.28 -1.82
C GLY A 213 -71.72 -12.64 -0.43
N LEU A 214 -72.88 -12.03 -0.13
CA LEU A 214 -73.27 -11.09 0.92
C LEU A 214 -73.10 -11.50 2.42
N ASP A 215 -73.33 -10.45 3.24
CA ASP A 215 -73.91 -10.38 4.61
C ASP A 215 -72.93 -10.25 5.79
N SER A 216 -72.79 -9.09 6.46
CA SER A 216 -73.72 -8.24 7.25
C SER A 216 -73.64 -8.48 8.78
N ASN A 217 -73.04 -7.48 9.45
CA ASN A 217 -73.36 -6.89 10.76
C ASN A 217 -73.53 -7.73 12.05
N GLY A 218 -72.80 -7.36 13.13
CA GLY A 218 -73.28 -7.56 14.52
C GLY A 218 -72.25 -8.01 15.57
N SER A 219 -71.80 -7.10 16.43
CA SER A 219 -71.17 -7.35 17.75
C SER A 219 -72.25 -7.60 18.84
N PRO A 220 -71.94 -7.78 20.16
CA PRO A 220 -70.86 -8.51 20.88
C PRO A 220 -71.41 -9.44 22.03
N ALA A 221 -70.51 -10.08 22.81
CA ALA A 221 -70.58 -10.32 24.28
C ALA A 221 -70.53 -11.76 24.87
N LEU A 222 -69.53 -11.96 25.75
CA LEU A 222 -69.51 -12.61 27.10
C LEU A 222 -69.79 -14.13 27.33
N GLY A 223 -68.81 -14.82 27.95
CA GLY A 223 -69.05 -15.99 28.84
C GLY A 223 -67.88 -17.01 28.95
N PRO A 224 -67.43 -17.46 30.15
CA PRO A 224 -66.09 -18.05 30.38
C PRO A 224 -66.06 -19.59 30.62
N SER A 225 -64.88 -20.25 30.52
CA SER A 225 -64.36 -21.30 31.45
C SER A 225 -63.08 -22.02 30.97
N PHE A 226 -62.16 -22.24 31.92
CA PHE A 226 -60.79 -22.82 31.90
C PHE A 226 -60.76 -24.40 31.84
N PRO A 227 -59.60 -25.14 31.90
CA PRO A 227 -58.16 -24.79 32.03
C PRO A 227 -57.15 -25.55 31.11
N GLY A 228 -55.90 -25.06 30.98
CA GLY A 228 -54.73 -25.83 30.47
C GLY A 228 -53.51 -24.95 30.13
N PRO A 229 -52.24 -25.40 30.32
CA PRO A 229 -51.22 -24.58 30.97
C PRO A 229 -50.34 -23.68 30.07
N ILE A 230 -49.91 -22.61 30.75
CA ILE A 230 -49.03 -21.50 30.43
C ILE A 230 -47.74 -21.90 29.68
N ARG A 231 -47.53 -21.33 28.49
CA ARG A 231 -46.20 -20.96 27.97
C ARG A 231 -46.23 -19.51 27.48
N ARG A 232 -45.48 -18.65 28.17
CA ARG A 232 -45.30 -17.24 27.83
C ARG A 232 -44.48 -17.10 26.54
N PHE A 233 -45.04 -16.45 25.52
CA PHE A 233 -44.26 -15.73 24.52
C PHE A 233 -44.85 -14.33 24.36
N SER A 234 -44.03 -13.34 24.64
CA SER A 234 -44.32 -11.91 24.59
C SER A 234 -44.42 -11.42 23.14
N THR A 235 -45.61 -10.90 22.80
CA THR A 235 -45.89 -9.73 21.96
C THR A 235 -44.74 -9.15 21.13
N ALA A 236 -44.78 -9.42 19.81
CA ALA A 236 -44.11 -8.59 18.81
C ALA A 236 -45.00 -7.36 18.49
N PRO A 237 -44.46 -6.13 18.49
CA PRO A 237 -45.21 -4.97 18.01
C PRO A 237 -45.22 -4.96 16.47
N SER A 238 -46.39 -4.61 15.95
CA SER A 238 -46.75 -4.42 14.54
C SER A 238 -45.76 -3.52 13.79
N PRO A 239 -45.42 -3.82 12.51
CA PRO A 239 -44.62 -2.91 11.71
C PRO A 239 -45.46 -1.67 11.38
N GLY A 240 -44.95 -0.50 11.74
CA GLY A 240 -45.49 0.80 11.33
C GLY A 240 -45.47 0.98 9.81
N PRO A 241 -46.17 2.02 9.30
CA PRO A 241 -46.40 2.19 7.88
C PRO A 241 -45.07 2.37 7.13
N ILE A 242 -44.98 1.73 5.96
CA ILE A 242 -43.85 1.80 5.05
C ILE A 242 -43.73 3.24 4.55
N GLU A 243 -42.80 3.99 5.13
CA GLU A 243 -42.41 5.32 4.68
C GLU A 243 -41.64 5.15 3.36
N GLN A 244 -42.24 5.59 2.26
CA GLN A 244 -41.57 5.66 0.96
C GLN A 244 -40.39 6.63 1.07
N PRO A 245 -39.21 6.33 0.46
CA PRO A 245 -38.04 7.17 0.58
C PRO A 245 -38.32 8.54 -0.06
N ASN A 246 -38.27 9.58 0.75
CA ASN A 246 -38.39 10.96 0.30
C ASN A 246 -37.17 11.26 -0.62
N PRO A 247 -37.35 11.60 -1.91
CA PRO A 247 -36.26 11.73 -2.88
C PRO A 247 -35.29 12.90 -2.61
N ASP A 248 -35.59 13.74 -1.62
CA ASP A 248 -34.88 15.00 -1.36
C ASP A 248 -33.78 14.93 -0.28
N ILE A 249 -33.61 13.78 0.41
CA ILE A 249 -32.59 13.66 1.45
C ILE A 249 -31.31 13.06 0.86
N VAL A 250 -30.30 13.90 0.66
CA VAL A 250 -28.95 13.44 0.28
C VAL A 250 -28.33 12.71 1.47
N GLU A 251 -27.97 11.45 1.28
CA GLU A 251 -27.25 10.65 2.28
C GLU A 251 -25.77 10.50 1.88
N ARG A 252 -24.87 10.59 2.87
CA ARG A 252 -23.42 10.41 2.64
C ARG A 252 -22.99 8.97 2.88
N GLN A 253 -22.12 8.48 2.00
CA GLN A 253 -21.26 7.31 2.22
C GLN A 253 -19.88 7.80 2.68
N THR A 254 -19.22 7.03 3.57
CA THR A 254 -17.88 7.35 4.07
C THR A 254 -16.90 6.19 3.91
N ALA A 255 -15.69 6.47 3.42
CA ALA A 255 -14.60 5.52 3.32
C ALA A 255 -13.38 5.99 4.09
N LEU A 256 -12.91 5.15 5.01
CA LEU A 256 -11.71 5.40 5.81
C LEU A 256 -10.57 4.50 5.34
N PHE A 257 -9.44 5.08 4.97
CA PHE A 257 -8.21 4.38 4.63
C PHE A 257 -7.10 4.71 5.63
N SER A 258 -6.46 3.69 6.18
CA SER A 258 -5.42 3.86 7.19
C SER A 258 -4.37 2.75 7.09
N ASN A 259 -3.11 3.04 7.40
CA ASN A 259 -2.06 2.01 7.38
C ASN A 259 -2.20 1.07 8.59
N THR A 260 -2.55 1.65 9.73
CA THR A 260 -2.86 0.96 10.99
C THR A 260 -4.27 1.33 11.46
N VAL A 261 -4.92 0.45 12.23
CA VAL A 261 -6.26 0.71 12.79
C VAL A 261 -6.21 0.56 14.31
N PRO A 262 -5.56 1.50 15.02
CA PRO A 262 -5.62 1.56 16.48
C PRO A 262 -7.03 1.93 16.96
N GLN A 263 -7.27 1.82 18.27
CA GLN A 263 -8.57 2.12 18.87
C GLN A 263 -9.02 3.55 18.57
N ASP A 264 -8.11 4.52 18.47
CA ASP A 264 -8.46 5.91 18.16
C ASP A 264 -9.04 6.09 16.76
N VAL A 265 -8.60 5.30 15.78
CA VAL A 265 -9.19 5.29 14.43
C VAL A 265 -10.63 4.77 14.49
N LEU A 266 -10.90 3.76 15.32
CA LEU A 266 -12.25 3.24 15.54
C LEU A 266 -13.13 4.25 16.31
N ASN A 267 -12.56 4.95 17.28
CA ASN A 267 -13.24 6.00 18.03
C ASN A 267 -13.63 7.17 17.11
N LEU A 268 -12.71 7.60 16.23
CA LEU A 268 -13.00 8.60 15.21
C LEU A 268 -14.10 8.13 14.24
N ALA A 269 -14.05 6.88 13.78
CA ALA A 269 -15.10 6.30 12.93
C ALA A 269 -16.48 6.33 13.60
N ASN A 270 -16.55 5.98 14.88
CA ASN A 270 -17.78 6.08 15.67
C ASN A 270 -18.25 7.53 15.83
N ALA A 271 -17.32 8.46 16.08
CA ALA A 271 -17.63 9.87 16.30
C ALA A 271 -18.15 10.57 15.02
N ILE A 272 -17.68 10.19 13.83
CA ILE A 272 -18.23 10.66 12.55
C ILE A 272 -19.48 9.87 12.10
N GLN A 273 -19.99 8.98 12.97
CA GLN A 273 -21.20 8.17 12.78
C GLN A 273 -21.14 7.20 11.59
N LEU A 274 -20.00 6.52 11.35
CA LEU A 274 -19.95 5.40 10.41
C LEU A 274 -20.91 4.30 10.88
N ARG A 275 -21.89 3.95 10.05
CA ARG A 275 -22.88 2.91 10.38
C ARG A 275 -22.45 1.57 9.77
N GLU A 276 -22.21 0.58 10.63
CA GLU A 276 -21.83 -0.79 10.26
C GLU A 276 -20.74 -0.89 9.18
N PRO A 277 -19.58 -0.21 9.37
CA PRO A 277 -18.59 -0.14 8.32
C PRO A 277 -17.96 -1.51 8.05
N ILE A 278 -17.84 -1.83 6.77
CA ILE A 278 -17.21 -3.07 6.33
C ILE A 278 -15.70 -2.93 6.54
N ARG A 279 -15.14 -3.80 7.38
CA ARG A 279 -13.71 -3.82 7.67
C ARG A 279 -12.96 -4.55 6.56
N VAL A 280 -12.27 -3.79 5.74
CA VAL A 280 -11.41 -4.30 4.68
C VAL A 280 -9.99 -4.39 5.22
N LEU A 281 -9.64 -5.56 5.75
CA LEU A 281 -8.26 -5.81 6.16
C LEU A 281 -7.45 -6.30 4.96
N VAL A 282 -6.48 -5.51 4.52
CA VAL A 282 -5.43 -5.98 3.63
C VAL A 282 -4.22 -6.21 4.52
N ARG A 283 -3.99 -7.49 4.87
CA ARG A 283 -2.76 -7.84 5.56
C ARG A 283 -1.61 -7.35 4.70
N ARG A 284 -0.65 -6.64 5.31
CA ARG A 284 0.69 -6.50 4.76
C ARG A 284 1.12 -7.93 4.50
N ASP A 285 1.19 -8.35 3.23
CA ASP A 285 1.56 -9.72 2.92
C ASP A 285 3.01 -9.92 3.37
N GLY A 286 3.18 -10.35 4.62
CA GLY A 286 4.23 -11.30 4.93
C GLY A 286 3.84 -12.58 4.21
N ASN A 287 4.66 -13.00 3.25
CA ASN A 287 4.69 -14.36 2.71
C ASN A 287 3.34 -14.92 2.21
N VAL A 288 2.87 -14.53 1.01
CA VAL A 288 2.18 -15.46 0.10
C VAL A 288 2.45 -15.04 -1.34
N THR A 289 3.26 -15.85 -2.02
CA THR A 289 3.42 -15.90 -3.47
C THR A 289 2.06 -15.97 -4.17
N HIS A 290 1.72 -14.97 -4.99
CA HIS A 290 0.76 -15.17 -6.07
C HIS A 290 1.43 -14.87 -7.39
N ALA A 291 1.49 -15.92 -8.19
CA ALA A 291 1.85 -15.93 -9.59
C ALA A 291 0.99 -14.93 -10.37
N ASP A 292 1.65 -14.01 -11.09
CA ASP A 292 1.58 -13.97 -12.56
C ASP A 292 2.61 -12.99 -13.17
N THR A 293 3.77 -13.58 -13.47
CA THR A 293 4.56 -13.46 -14.72
C THR A 293 5.21 -12.12 -15.13
N THR A 294 6.51 -12.02 -14.85
CA THR A 294 7.56 -11.83 -15.89
C THR A 294 8.55 -13.00 -15.80
N GLN A 295 9.02 -13.50 -16.95
CA GLN A 295 9.68 -14.81 -17.14
C GLN A 295 11.07 -15.00 -16.50
N SER A 296 11.53 -14.09 -15.63
CA SER A 296 12.92 -14.10 -15.13
C SER A 296 13.07 -14.39 -13.63
N SER A 297 11.99 -14.56 -12.87
CA SER A 297 12.05 -14.60 -11.39
C SER A 297 11.18 -15.69 -10.74
N ARG A 298 10.63 -16.65 -11.50
CA ARG A 298 9.86 -17.76 -10.93
C ARG A 298 10.80 -18.67 -10.12
N GLY A 299 10.58 -18.73 -8.79
CA GLY A 299 11.35 -19.58 -7.88
C GLY A 299 12.44 -18.88 -7.08
N LEU A 300 12.51 -17.54 -7.08
CA LEU A 300 13.46 -16.77 -6.27
C LEU A 300 12.78 -16.13 -5.05
N ARG A 301 13.36 -16.27 -3.87
CA ARG A 301 13.06 -15.44 -2.69
C ARG A 301 14.08 -14.32 -2.62
N GLN A 302 13.64 -13.07 -2.71
CA GLN A 302 14.55 -11.92 -2.77
C GLN A 302 14.31 -11.03 -1.57
N PHE A 303 15.38 -10.65 -0.87
CA PHE A 303 15.33 -9.83 0.33
C PHE A 303 16.30 -8.66 0.20
N TYR A 304 16.14 -7.64 1.04
CA TYR A 304 17.17 -6.66 1.29
C TYR A 304 17.55 -6.60 2.78
N LEU A 305 18.83 -6.36 3.04
CA LEU A 305 19.36 -6.08 4.37
C LEU A 305 19.68 -4.59 4.43
N TYR A 306 18.93 -3.85 5.23
CA TYR A 306 19.17 -2.42 5.41
C TYR A 306 20.21 -2.19 6.50
N LEU A 307 21.32 -1.57 6.13
CA LEU A 307 22.41 -1.21 7.03
C LEU A 307 22.28 0.28 7.35
N ALA A 308 21.62 0.58 8.47
CA ALA A 308 21.46 1.92 8.99
C ALA A 308 22.70 2.34 9.79
N PHE A 309 23.56 3.16 9.19
CA PHE A 309 24.72 3.71 9.88
C PHE A 309 24.29 4.94 10.69
N THR A 310 24.04 4.77 11.98
CA THR A 310 23.89 5.93 12.87
C THR A 310 25.28 6.47 13.16
N ALA A 311 25.62 7.65 12.63
CA ALA A 311 26.76 8.41 13.14
C ALA A 311 26.45 8.81 14.60
N GLY A 312 26.86 7.99 15.55
CA GLY A 312 26.49 8.16 16.95
C GLY A 312 27.41 7.39 17.88
N GLY A 313 28.60 7.94 18.15
CA GLY A 313 29.56 7.40 19.11
C GLY A 313 29.98 8.46 20.11
N ARG A 314 29.15 8.68 21.12
CA ARG A 314 29.47 9.33 22.40
C ARG A 314 30.73 8.67 22.97
N ALA A 315 31.87 9.37 22.94
CA ALA A 315 33.04 8.96 23.69
C ALA A 315 32.71 9.01 25.19
N GLU A 316 32.89 7.90 25.88
CA GLU A 316 32.83 7.85 27.34
C GLU A 316 33.83 8.85 27.93
N THR A 317 33.33 9.75 28.76
CA THR A 317 34.16 10.63 29.58
C THR A 317 34.53 9.88 30.86
N LEU A 318 35.76 9.37 30.90
CA LEU A 318 36.44 9.09 32.16
C LEU A 318 36.68 10.42 32.91
N PRO A 319 36.54 10.46 34.25
CA PRO A 319 36.83 11.67 35.01
C PRO A 319 38.34 11.80 35.24
N GLY A 320 38.96 12.84 34.71
CA GLY A 320 40.38 13.10 34.97
C GLY A 320 40.98 14.36 34.35
N THR A 321 41.11 15.39 35.18
CA THR A 321 42.09 16.51 35.14
C THR A 321 41.80 17.75 34.26
N PRO A 322 41.98 18.99 34.77
CA PRO A 322 41.61 20.23 34.08
C PRO A 322 42.77 20.81 33.27
N GLY A 323 42.48 21.39 32.10
CA GLY A 323 43.50 22.06 31.29
C GLY A 323 42.94 22.84 30.09
N GLY A 324 42.77 24.15 30.30
CA GLY A 324 43.00 25.27 29.37
C GLY A 324 42.66 25.17 27.87
N GLY A 325 41.79 26.07 27.42
CA GLY A 325 42.20 27.10 26.45
C GLY A 325 41.96 26.88 24.94
N HIS A 326 40.92 27.55 24.45
CA HIS A 326 40.83 28.30 23.17
C HIS A 326 41.33 27.69 21.85
N GLY A 327 40.35 27.46 20.95
CA GLY A 327 40.38 27.95 19.57
C GLY A 327 41.18 27.13 18.54
N ILE A 328 40.50 26.72 17.47
CA ILE A 328 40.88 26.95 16.06
C ILE A 328 39.66 26.60 15.20
N ILE A 329 39.16 27.60 14.48
CA ILE A 329 38.29 27.43 13.32
C ILE A 329 39.20 26.93 12.19
N GLY A 330 39.04 25.68 11.77
CA GLY A 330 39.89 25.05 10.78
C GLY A 330 39.18 23.94 10.00
N SER A 331 38.78 24.28 8.78
CA SER A 331 38.84 23.42 7.59
C SER A 331 38.08 22.09 7.60
N GLY A 332 36.86 22.12 7.04
CA GLY A 332 36.23 20.92 6.50
C GLY A 332 37.08 20.28 5.40
N ARG A 333 37.31 18.96 5.51
CA ARG A 333 37.57 17.98 4.42
C ARG A 333 37.97 16.56 4.88
N GLY A 334 37.84 16.20 6.17
CA GLY A 334 38.26 14.88 6.67
C GLY A 334 37.17 13.86 7.03
N ALA A 335 35.92 14.29 7.27
CA ALA A 335 34.89 13.42 7.87
C ALA A 335 34.35 12.32 6.93
N THR A 336 34.31 12.57 5.62
CA THR A 336 33.64 11.67 4.66
C THR A 336 34.37 10.34 4.46
N ASN A 337 35.70 10.29 4.61
CA ASN A 337 36.48 9.06 4.39
C ASN A 337 36.42 8.09 5.56
N ALA A 338 36.41 8.58 6.80
CA ALA A 338 36.36 7.74 8.00
C ALA A 338 34.99 7.07 8.15
N GLU A 339 33.91 7.82 7.92
CA GLU A 339 32.54 7.29 7.94
C GLU A 339 32.34 6.23 6.85
N THR A 340 32.88 6.46 5.65
CA THR A 340 32.83 5.48 4.54
C THR A 340 33.67 4.23 4.83
N ALA A 341 34.82 4.37 5.50
CA ALA A 341 35.64 3.24 5.91
C ALA A 341 34.95 2.40 7.00
N GLN A 342 34.38 3.04 8.01
CA GLN A 342 33.62 2.38 9.08
C GLN A 342 32.38 1.67 8.55
N ALA A 343 31.65 2.28 7.61
CA ALA A 343 30.51 1.66 6.95
C ALA A 343 30.91 0.39 6.16
N ARG A 344 32.10 0.37 5.55
CA ARG A 344 32.63 -0.81 4.85
C ARG A 344 32.99 -1.93 5.81
N GLU A 345 33.60 -1.62 6.95
CA GLU A 345 33.94 -2.61 7.98
C GLU A 345 32.68 -3.29 8.54
N TRP A 346 31.65 -2.52 8.91
CA TRP A 346 30.39 -3.10 9.39
C TRP A 346 29.66 -3.90 8.33
N LYS A 347 29.77 -3.52 7.05
CA LYS A 347 29.22 -4.29 5.94
C LYS A 347 29.92 -5.64 5.77
N LEU A 348 31.24 -5.69 5.99
CA LEU A 348 32.03 -6.93 6.03
C LEU A 348 31.67 -7.80 7.25
N ASP A 349 31.44 -7.19 8.41
CA ASP A 349 31.02 -7.91 9.61
C ASP A 349 29.62 -8.50 9.44
N ALA A 350 28.66 -7.71 8.95
CA ALA A 350 27.31 -8.18 8.65
C ALA A 350 27.29 -9.33 7.63
N LEU A 351 28.19 -9.31 6.64
CA LEU A 351 28.35 -10.43 5.70
C LEU A 351 28.85 -11.69 6.41
N ALA A 352 29.82 -11.56 7.31
CA ALA A 352 30.35 -12.69 8.06
C ALA A 352 29.30 -13.30 8.99
N ASP A 353 28.57 -12.46 9.74
CA ASP A 353 27.50 -12.88 10.64
C ASP A 353 26.38 -13.59 9.86
N LEU A 354 26.04 -13.09 8.67
CA LEU A 354 25.07 -13.71 7.78
C LEU A 354 25.46 -15.14 7.37
N PHE A 355 26.74 -15.42 7.16
CA PHE A 355 27.23 -16.77 6.85
C PHE A 355 27.37 -17.67 8.08
N GLU A 356 27.44 -17.11 9.29
CA GLU A 356 27.39 -17.89 10.53
C GLU A 356 25.96 -18.36 10.84
N ASP A 357 24.96 -17.53 10.54
CA ASP A 357 23.55 -17.84 10.78
C ASP A 357 22.91 -18.71 9.67
N ILE A 358 23.48 -18.69 8.46
CA ILE A 358 22.96 -19.40 7.29
C ILE A 358 23.89 -20.56 6.89
N GLU A 359 23.41 -21.80 7.07
CA GLU A 359 24.09 -23.00 6.56
C GLU A 359 23.80 -23.23 5.07
N VAL A 360 24.68 -22.75 4.19
CA VAL A 360 24.64 -23.02 2.74
C VAL A 360 25.84 -23.83 2.27
N SER A 361 25.63 -24.73 1.31
CA SER A 361 26.74 -25.43 0.65
C SER A 361 27.53 -24.55 -0.32
N GLN A 362 26.83 -23.66 -1.02
CA GLN A 362 27.38 -22.79 -2.06
C GLN A 362 26.70 -21.42 -2.04
N ALA A 363 27.47 -20.35 -2.23
CA ALA A 363 26.94 -18.99 -2.38
C ALA A 363 27.72 -18.19 -3.43
N ILE A 364 27.07 -17.20 -4.03
CA ILE A 364 27.72 -16.20 -4.89
C ILE A 364 27.58 -14.83 -4.24
N VAL A 365 28.66 -14.06 -4.16
CA VAL A 365 28.68 -12.70 -3.62
C VAL A 365 29.12 -11.73 -4.72
N HIS A 366 28.26 -10.79 -5.11
CA HIS A 366 28.58 -9.76 -6.10
C HIS A 366 29.07 -8.48 -5.42
N VAL A 367 30.26 -8.01 -5.78
CA VAL A 367 30.88 -6.79 -5.25
C VAL A 367 31.04 -5.73 -6.34
N GLY A 368 31.25 -4.48 -5.94
CA GLY A 368 31.33 -3.31 -6.82
C GLY A 368 32.74 -2.82 -7.14
N GLY A 369 33.79 -3.47 -6.63
CA GLY A 369 35.19 -3.12 -6.90
C GLY A 369 36.20 -4.19 -6.48
N LEU A 370 37.42 -4.12 -7.03
CA LEU A 370 38.51 -5.07 -6.74
C LEU A 370 38.94 -5.03 -5.26
N ASN A 371 39.06 -3.84 -4.66
CA ASN A 371 39.42 -3.74 -3.24
C ASN A 371 38.36 -4.40 -2.33
N ALA A 372 37.08 -4.32 -2.71
CA ALA A 372 35.99 -4.97 -1.98
C ALA A 372 36.04 -6.49 -2.18
N LEU A 373 36.36 -6.96 -3.39
CA LEU A 373 36.58 -8.38 -3.69
C LEU A 373 37.62 -8.99 -2.75
N ASP A 374 38.81 -8.39 -2.68
CA ASP A 374 39.90 -8.91 -1.86
C ASP A 374 39.56 -8.87 -0.36
N SER A 375 38.91 -7.79 0.08
CA SER A 375 38.47 -7.64 1.49
C SER A 375 37.45 -8.70 1.89
N VAL A 376 36.45 -8.95 1.04
CA VAL A 376 35.43 -9.99 1.27
C VAL A 376 36.06 -11.37 1.26
N VAL A 377 36.94 -11.68 0.30
CA VAL A 377 37.63 -12.98 0.21
C VAL A 377 38.46 -13.23 1.47
N TYR A 378 39.24 -12.24 1.91
CA TYR A 378 40.06 -12.34 3.13
C TYR A 378 39.19 -12.56 4.37
N LYS A 379 38.10 -11.79 4.52
CA LYS A 379 37.18 -11.89 5.67
C LYS A 379 36.50 -13.26 5.73
N LEU A 380 35.96 -13.75 4.61
CA LEU A 380 35.31 -15.06 4.54
C LEU A 380 36.31 -16.21 4.79
N ALA A 381 37.53 -16.10 4.25
CA ALA A 381 38.59 -17.08 4.51
C ALA A 381 38.98 -17.13 6.00
N SER A 382 39.00 -15.98 6.69
CA SER A 382 39.28 -15.92 8.14
C SER A 382 38.21 -16.61 9.00
N LYS A 383 36.98 -16.72 8.48
CA LYS A 383 35.86 -17.43 9.10
C LYS A 383 35.80 -18.92 8.72
N GLY A 384 36.80 -19.41 7.98
CA GLY A 384 36.90 -20.82 7.59
C GLY A 384 36.07 -21.20 6.36
N LEU A 385 35.54 -20.22 5.61
CA LEU A 385 34.80 -20.45 4.36
C LEU A 385 35.76 -20.53 3.16
N GLU A 386 35.45 -21.37 2.17
CA GLU A 386 36.26 -21.46 0.95
C GLU A 386 35.83 -20.38 -0.06
N ALA A 387 36.40 -19.18 0.09
CA ALA A 387 36.15 -18.06 -0.82
C ALA A 387 37.02 -18.14 -2.09
N VAL A 388 36.40 -18.05 -3.27
CA VAL A 388 37.06 -18.07 -4.59
C VAL A 388 36.80 -16.74 -5.30
N PRO A 389 37.83 -15.93 -5.61
CA PRO A 389 37.66 -14.70 -6.37
C PRO A 389 37.45 -14.95 -7.87
N LEU A 390 36.56 -14.18 -8.49
CA LEU A 390 36.34 -14.12 -9.94
C LEU A 390 36.16 -12.66 -10.38
N HIS A 391 37.06 -12.16 -11.23
CA HIS A 391 36.99 -10.79 -11.73
C HIS A 391 37.29 -10.67 -13.24
N GLY A 392 36.90 -9.53 -13.82
CA GLY A 392 36.96 -9.26 -15.27
C GLY A 392 38.35 -9.40 -15.87
N ASP A 393 39.39 -8.98 -15.14
CA ASP A 393 40.78 -8.96 -15.62
C ASP A 393 41.47 -10.33 -15.60
N MET A 394 40.83 -11.38 -15.07
CA MET A 394 41.42 -12.73 -15.09
C MET A 394 41.47 -13.27 -16.51
N ASN A 395 42.58 -13.94 -16.85
CA ASN A 395 42.70 -14.65 -18.12
C ASN A 395 41.68 -15.82 -18.19
N ALA A 396 41.37 -16.28 -19.41
CA ALA A 396 40.36 -17.33 -19.62
C ALA A 396 40.67 -18.65 -18.89
N GLY A 397 41.96 -19.02 -18.79
CA GLY A 397 42.39 -20.24 -18.08
C GLY A 397 42.19 -20.15 -16.57
N THR A 398 42.55 -19.03 -15.96
CA THR A 398 42.38 -18.76 -14.53
C THR A 398 40.90 -18.63 -14.17
N LYS A 399 40.07 -18.00 -15.03
CA LYS A 399 38.60 -17.99 -14.87
C LYS A 399 38.03 -19.41 -14.85
N LEU A 400 38.43 -20.25 -15.80
CA LEU A 400 37.98 -21.64 -15.85
C LEU A 400 38.46 -22.45 -14.62
N ALA A 401 39.69 -22.21 -14.15
CA ALA A 401 40.21 -22.84 -12.95
C ALA A 401 39.42 -22.44 -11.68
N ALA A 402 39.06 -21.16 -11.55
CA ALA A 402 38.24 -20.66 -10.45
C ALA A 402 36.83 -21.28 -10.46
N LEU A 403 36.20 -21.35 -11.65
CA LEU A 403 34.89 -22.00 -11.82
C LEU A 403 34.95 -23.51 -11.51
N ASN A 404 36.01 -24.21 -11.96
CA ASN A 404 36.20 -25.63 -11.65
C ASN A 404 36.42 -25.87 -10.14
N LYS A 405 37.15 -24.98 -9.46
CA LYS A 405 37.34 -25.03 -8.00
C LYS A 405 36.01 -24.84 -7.24
N PHE A 406 35.14 -23.97 -7.75
CA PHE A 406 33.80 -23.77 -7.21
C PHE A 406 32.87 -24.97 -7.45
N ARG A 407 32.91 -25.55 -8.66
CA ARG A 407 32.08 -26.71 -9.06
C ARG A 407 32.43 -27.99 -8.32
N ASN A 408 33.72 -28.25 -8.13
CA ASN A 408 34.17 -29.48 -7.50
C ASN A 408 34.04 -29.34 -5.98
N SER A 409 33.03 -29.97 -5.39
CA SER A 409 32.97 -30.16 -3.94
C SER A 409 34.15 -31.03 -3.53
N THR A 410 35.09 -30.47 -2.78
CA THR A 410 36.24 -31.20 -2.24
C THR A 410 35.77 -32.03 -1.04
N SER A 411 34.78 -32.90 -1.24
CA SER A 411 34.40 -33.93 -0.27
C SER A 411 35.47 -35.03 -0.30
N GLY A 412 36.63 -34.73 0.25
CA GLY A 412 37.48 -35.78 0.81
C GLY A 412 36.68 -36.48 1.90
N MET A 413 36.73 -37.80 1.91
CA MET A 413 35.92 -38.76 2.71
C MET A 413 35.94 -38.56 4.25
N MET A 414 36.53 -37.47 4.75
CA MET A 414 36.82 -37.24 6.17
C MET A 414 36.89 -35.75 6.56
N ARG A 415 36.23 -34.83 5.83
CA ARG A 415 36.12 -33.41 6.22
C ARG A 415 34.67 -32.93 6.27
N GLN A 416 34.35 -32.12 7.28
CA GLN A 416 33.11 -31.36 7.41
C GLN A 416 32.81 -30.58 6.12
N PRO A 417 31.55 -30.48 5.68
CA PRO A 417 31.19 -29.70 4.49
C PRO A 417 31.44 -28.22 4.75
N VAL A 418 32.51 -27.68 4.15
CA VAL A 418 32.80 -26.24 4.18
C VAL A 418 32.01 -25.56 3.07
N ALA A 419 31.27 -24.51 3.42
CA ALA A 419 30.55 -23.69 2.45
C ALA A 419 31.53 -23.02 1.46
N LYS A 420 31.23 -23.12 0.17
CA LYS A 420 32.01 -22.47 -0.89
C LYS A 420 31.37 -21.16 -1.30
N VAL A 421 32.15 -20.10 -1.38
CA VAL A 421 31.66 -18.77 -1.75
C VAL A 421 32.41 -18.26 -2.98
N LEU A 422 31.69 -18.00 -4.07
CA LEU A 422 32.26 -17.36 -5.26
C LEU A 422 32.06 -15.85 -5.15
N VAL A 423 33.14 -15.09 -5.02
CA VAL A 423 33.09 -13.62 -4.94
C VAL A 423 33.36 -13.07 -6.34
N VAL A 424 32.40 -12.31 -6.89
CA VAL A 424 32.37 -11.89 -8.29
C VAL A 424 32.41 -10.38 -8.43
N TYR A 425 33.28 -9.87 -9.30
CA TYR A 425 33.33 -8.47 -9.71
C TYR A 425 33.36 -8.34 -11.24
N ASP A 426 32.42 -7.59 -11.81
CA ASP A 426 32.39 -7.21 -13.24
C ASP A 426 32.45 -8.41 -14.22
N VAL A 427 31.90 -9.56 -13.82
CA VAL A 427 31.82 -10.79 -14.63
C VAL A 427 30.42 -11.38 -14.55
N GLN A 428 29.86 -11.74 -15.69
CA GLN A 428 28.60 -12.47 -15.74
C GLN A 428 28.83 -13.98 -15.58
N VAL A 429 28.22 -14.57 -14.56
CA VAL A 429 28.21 -16.02 -14.34
C VAL A 429 27.02 -16.60 -15.11
N LYS A 430 27.29 -17.43 -16.12
CA LYS A 430 26.22 -18.04 -16.93
C LYS A 430 25.78 -19.37 -16.31
N ALA A 431 24.51 -19.72 -16.50
CA ALA A 431 23.92 -20.98 -16.04
C ALA A 431 24.67 -22.28 -16.45
N PRO A 432 25.33 -22.42 -17.61
CA PRO A 432 26.15 -23.60 -17.89
C PRO A 432 27.47 -23.65 -17.09
N ASP A 433 27.95 -22.53 -16.58
CA ASP A 433 29.25 -22.43 -15.92
C ASP A 433 29.17 -22.80 -14.43
N VAL A 434 27.99 -22.62 -13.82
CA VAL A 434 27.75 -22.84 -12.40
C VAL A 434 26.38 -23.50 -12.20
N PHE A 435 26.33 -24.61 -11.43
CA PHE A 435 25.08 -25.25 -11.05
C PHE A 435 24.22 -24.33 -10.16
N GLN A 436 22.92 -24.59 -10.08
CA GLN A 436 22.00 -23.79 -9.25
C GLN A 436 22.58 -23.51 -7.86
N VAL A 437 22.71 -22.23 -7.51
CA VAL A 437 23.25 -21.79 -6.22
C VAL A 437 22.10 -21.46 -5.26
N PRO A 438 22.11 -21.96 -4.01
CA PRO A 438 21.02 -21.72 -3.06
C PRO A 438 20.98 -20.27 -2.56
N LEU A 439 22.11 -19.55 -2.53
CA LEU A 439 22.20 -18.19 -2.02
C LEU A 439 23.04 -17.28 -2.93
N VAL A 440 22.47 -16.14 -3.31
CA VAL A 440 23.16 -15.04 -4.01
C VAL A 440 23.08 -13.80 -3.13
N ILE A 441 24.22 -13.17 -2.83
CA ILE A 441 24.30 -11.94 -2.04
C ILE A 441 24.82 -10.84 -2.96
N ASN A 442 24.01 -9.82 -3.19
CA ASN A 442 24.48 -8.58 -3.78
C ASN A 442 25.06 -7.74 -2.66
N TYR A 443 26.36 -7.90 -2.42
CA TYR A 443 27.10 -7.09 -1.46
C TYR A 443 27.05 -5.64 -1.89
N ASP A 444 27.34 -5.33 -3.16
CA ASP A 444 27.06 -4.02 -3.74
C ASP A 444 25.94 -4.15 -4.79
N LEU A 445 24.97 -3.23 -4.75
CA LEU A 445 23.90 -3.16 -5.75
C LEU A 445 24.49 -2.89 -7.16
N PRO A 446 23.84 -3.38 -8.22
CA PRO A 446 24.33 -3.15 -9.58
C PRO A 446 24.27 -1.67 -9.95
N LYS A 447 25.15 -1.25 -10.88
CA LYS A 447 25.20 0.14 -11.36
C LYS A 447 24.03 0.49 -12.28
N ALA A 448 23.46 -0.53 -12.92
CA ALA A 448 22.31 -0.43 -13.81
C ALA A 448 21.28 -1.51 -13.47
N VAL A 449 19.99 -1.19 -13.64
CA VAL A 449 18.91 -2.13 -13.29
C VAL A 449 18.99 -3.39 -14.13
N GLU A 450 19.40 -3.30 -15.39
CA GLU A 450 19.50 -4.41 -16.35
C GLU A 450 20.51 -5.48 -15.91
N GLU A 451 21.56 -5.09 -15.19
CA GLU A 451 22.60 -6.00 -14.70
C GLU A 451 22.06 -6.92 -13.58
N TYR A 452 21.03 -6.49 -12.85
CA TYR A 452 20.43 -7.23 -11.75
C TYR A 452 19.95 -8.62 -12.18
N ALA A 453 19.27 -8.72 -13.33
CA ALA A 453 18.78 -10.00 -13.84
C ALA A 453 19.92 -11.01 -14.07
N HIS A 454 21.06 -10.55 -14.56
CA HIS A 454 22.23 -11.39 -14.79
C HIS A 454 22.87 -11.87 -13.48
N ARG A 455 22.83 -11.05 -12.42
CA ARG A 455 23.36 -11.39 -11.10
C ARG A 455 22.54 -12.44 -10.36
N VAL A 456 21.21 -12.39 -10.50
CA VAL A 456 20.29 -13.34 -9.83
C VAL A 456 20.03 -14.61 -10.63
N ALA A 457 20.38 -14.65 -11.92
CA ALA A 457 20.17 -15.80 -12.79
C ALA A 457 20.71 -17.14 -12.23
N PRO A 458 21.90 -17.20 -11.58
CA PRO A 458 22.40 -18.46 -11.00
C PRO A 458 21.58 -19.03 -9.84
N ALA A 459 20.74 -18.21 -9.19
CA ALA A 459 19.83 -18.66 -8.13
C ALA A 459 18.49 -19.18 -8.69
N VAL A 460 18.18 -18.92 -9.96
CA VAL A 460 16.91 -19.34 -10.57
C VAL A 460 16.96 -20.84 -10.82
N SER A 461 16.19 -21.61 -10.05
CA SER A 461 16.01 -23.04 -10.29
C SER A 461 15.02 -23.30 -11.42
N SER A 462 15.33 -24.27 -12.28
CA SER A 462 14.35 -24.90 -13.17
C SER A 462 13.48 -25.96 -12.45
N SER A 463 13.90 -26.42 -11.27
CA SER A 463 13.24 -27.47 -10.50
C SER A 463 12.48 -26.89 -9.31
N TYR A 464 11.21 -27.24 -9.17
CA TYR A 464 10.27 -26.72 -8.16
C TYR A 464 10.63 -27.04 -6.70
N ALA A 465 11.71 -27.79 -6.44
CA ALA A 465 11.99 -28.38 -5.13
C ALA A 465 12.72 -27.45 -4.13
N ARG A 466 13.55 -26.51 -4.59
CA ARG A 466 14.24 -25.54 -3.72
C ARG A 466 14.38 -24.18 -4.40
N ALA A 467 13.67 -23.19 -3.87
CA ALA A 467 13.74 -21.80 -4.30
C ALA A 467 15.11 -21.20 -3.90
N GLY A 468 15.79 -20.53 -4.83
CA GLY A 468 17.03 -19.82 -4.53
C GLY A 468 16.74 -18.52 -3.76
N VAL A 469 17.66 -18.13 -2.88
CA VAL A 469 17.57 -16.92 -2.06
C VAL A 469 18.50 -15.85 -2.64
N VAL A 470 18.03 -14.61 -2.72
CA VAL A 470 18.83 -13.43 -3.06
C VAL A 470 18.76 -12.43 -1.90
N ILE A 471 19.89 -11.93 -1.43
CA ILE A 471 19.97 -10.89 -0.40
C ILE A 471 20.69 -9.67 -0.95
N ASN A 472 20.05 -8.50 -0.88
CA ASN A 472 20.59 -7.23 -1.37
C ASN A 472 21.03 -6.37 -0.19
N PHE A 473 22.29 -6.00 -0.10
CA PHE A 473 22.75 -5.09 0.95
C PHE A 473 22.43 -3.66 0.52
N VAL A 474 21.74 -2.93 1.39
CA VAL A 474 21.29 -1.55 1.12
C VAL A 474 21.85 -0.65 2.20
N THR A 475 22.65 0.33 1.79
CA THR A 475 23.18 1.33 2.71
C THR A 475 22.33 2.59 2.70
N ALA A 476 22.29 3.31 3.82
CA ALA A 476 21.62 4.62 3.90
C ALA A 476 22.32 5.71 3.05
N THR A 477 23.61 5.54 2.79
CA THR A 477 24.51 6.49 2.15
C THR A 477 25.04 5.91 0.84
N GLY A 478 24.56 6.39 -0.32
CA GLY A 478 25.12 5.95 -1.61
C GLY A 478 24.14 5.77 -2.76
N GLY A 479 22.85 6.10 -2.60
CA GLY A 479 21.86 5.93 -3.67
C GLY A 479 21.29 4.50 -3.80
N ASP A 480 21.70 3.60 -2.89
CA ASP A 480 21.28 2.18 -2.88
C ASP A 480 19.77 2.02 -2.72
N VAL A 481 19.12 2.88 -1.93
CA VAL A 481 17.67 2.85 -1.71
C VAL A 481 16.92 3.18 -3.00
N GLU A 482 17.38 4.19 -3.73
CA GLU A 482 16.84 4.59 -5.03
C GLU A 482 17.08 3.51 -6.09
N MET A 483 18.27 2.89 -6.10
CA MET A 483 18.59 1.79 -7.00
C MET A 483 17.71 0.57 -6.72
N LEU A 484 17.53 0.17 -5.46
CA LEU A 484 16.64 -0.92 -5.09
C LEU A 484 15.20 -0.65 -5.55
N ARG A 485 14.67 0.56 -5.31
CA ARG A 485 13.34 0.96 -5.79
C ARG A 485 13.24 0.92 -7.31
N SER A 486 14.29 1.29 -8.02
CA SER A 486 14.35 1.22 -9.48
C SER A 486 14.32 -0.22 -9.98
N ILE A 487 15.04 -1.13 -9.32
CA ILE A 487 15.03 -2.58 -9.59
C ILE A 487 13.63 -3.16 -9.33
N GLU A 488 13.01 -2.83 -8.19
CA GLU A 488 11.64 -3.25 -7.84
C GLU A 488 10.62 -2.77 -8.90
N CYS A 489 10.74 -1.51 -9.33
CA CYS A 489 9.86 -0.94 -10.35
C CYS A 489 10.07 -1.58 -11.73
N PHE A 490 11.33 -1.78 -12.15
CA PHE A 490 11.68 -2.29 -13.48
C PHE A 490 11.28 -3.76 -13.65
N TYR A 491 11.66 -4.62 -12.69
CA TYR A 491 11.34 -6.05 -12.75
C TYR A 491 9.97 -6.39 -12.18
N LYS A 492 9.26 -5.41 -11.61
CA LYS A 492 7.98 -5.59 -10.91
C LYS A 492 8.07 -6.63 -9.79
N ILE A 493 9.20 -6.64 -9.10
CA ILE A 493 9.47 -7.51 -7.95
C ILE A 493 9.37 -6.69 -6.65
N LYS A 494 9.15 -7.38 -5.53
CA LYS A 494 9.27 -6.77 -4.20
C LYS A 494 10.31 -7.53 -3.42
N CYS A 495 11.27 -6.80 -2.87
CA CYS A 495 12.27 -7.33 -1.96
C CYS A 495 11.83 -6.94 -0.54
N PRO A 496 11.27 -7.83 0.28
CA PRO A 496 11.09 -7.57 1.71
C PRO A 496 12.42 -7.44 2.44
N GLU A 497 12.40 -6.80 3.61
CA GLU A 497 13.55 -6.81 4.52
C GLU A 497 13.82 -8.24 5.00
N VAL A 498 15.09 -8.59 5.23
CA VAL A 498 15.48 -9.88 5.79
C VAL A 498 14.76 -10.09 7.14
N PRO A 499 14.01 -11.19 7.33
CA PRO A 499 13.37 -11.51 8.60
C PRO A 499 14.38 -11.65 9.74
N MET A 500 13.97 -11.33 10.98
CA MET A 500 14.83 -11.49 12.16
C MET A 500 15.28 -12.93 12.41
N SER A 501 14.56 -13.91 11.86
CA SER A 501 14.97 -15.32 11.84
C SER A 501 15.56 -15.68 10.49
N LEU A 502 16.89 -15.62 10.37
CA LEU A 502 17.63 -15.97 9.15
C LEU A 502 17.45 -17.44 8.72
N ARG A 503 17.08 -18.33 9.65
CA ARG A 503 16.79 -19.75 9.39
C ARG A 503 15.54 -19.99 8.55
N ASP A 504 14.60 -19.04 8.54
CA ASP A 504 13.35 -19.14 7.76
C ASP A 504 13.51 -18.65 6.30
N VAL A 505 14.70 -18.19 5.94
CA VAL A 505 15.01 -17.58 4.64
C VAL A 505 15.31 -18.64 3.58
N LEU A 506 16.08 -19.69 3.94
CA LEU A 506 16.34 -20.88 3.12
C LEU A 506 15.14 -21.86 3.15
#